data_AF-A0A7C2W7I0-F1
#
_entry.id   AF-A0A7C2W7I0-F1
#
_cell.length_a   1.000
_cell.length_b   1.000
_cell.length_c   1.000
_cell.angle_alpha   90.00
_cell.angle_beta   90.00
_cell.angle_gamma   90.00
#
_symmetry.space_group_name_H-M   'P 1'
#
loop_
_entity.id
_entity.type
_entity.pdbx_description
1 polymer ?
#
loop_
_entity_poly.entity_id
_entity_poly.type
_entity_poly.pdbx_seq_one_letter_code
_entity_poly.pdbx_strand_id
1 'polypeptide(L)'
;MLHRALKWSLPILILIEILLVRAGWLSFGQAVAVVVIVEGALTLVAGLQAIRAVRRFRHQQSQGQSGVEAFEDALTVMMPQRLARLVALELRLWLCLGRWLLRRYRPDERDYSYRKRSIVSALVILVILTAPVEILILELLIPWAWLRWVLLALTIYGIVWIIGLYASLVVLPHRVTDDGLWIRYGLLNEAFIPFADIAGIEHAPRKVAEGRDGLRVVEGERAAYLPVG
;
A
#
# COMPACT_ATOMS: atom_id res chain seq x y z
N MET A 1 -25.45 -13.82 1.27
CA MET A 1 -26.17 -12.64 1.83
C MET A 1 -25.67 -12.22 3.23
N LEU A 2 -25.16 -13.15 4.08
CA LEU A 2 -24.60 -12.86 5.42
C LEU A 2 -23.47 -11.79 5.45
N HIS A 3 -22.61 -11.72 4.43
CA HIS A 3 -21.48 -10.78 4.38
C HIS A 3 -21.85 -9.29 4.21
N ARG A 4 -23.08 -8.95 3.83
CA ARG A 4 -23.54 -7.54 3.79
C ARG A 4 -23.97 -7.05 5.17
N ALA A 5 -24.54 -7.91 6.00
CA ALA A 5 -25.02 -7.56 7.33
C ALA A 5 -23.87 -7.23 8.31
N LEU A 6 -22.74 -7.93 8.19
CA LEU A 6 -21.58 -7.71 9.06
C LEU A 6 -20.94 -6.32 8.87
N LYS A 7 -21.07 -5.70 7.70
CA LYS A 7 -20.45 -4.40 7.38
C LYS A 7 -21.11 -3.22 8.08
N TRP A 8 -22.38 -3.36 8.46
CA TRP A 8 -23.12 -2.33 9.20
C TRP A 8 -23.01 -2.50 10.72
N SER A 9 -22.40 -3.60 11.20
CA SER A 9 -22.33 -3.91 12.63
C SER A 9 -21.56 -2.85 13.42
N LEU A 10 -20.42 -2.36 12.92
CA LEU A 10 -19.60 -1.35 13.62
C LEU A 10 -20.29 0.02 13.79
N PRO A 11 -20.81 0.68 12.74
CA PRO A 11 -21.51 1.96 12.92
C PRO A 11 -22.82 1.81 13.68
N ILE A 12 -23.53 0.68 13.55
CA ILE A 12 -24.73 0.37 14.34
C ILE A 12 -24.38 0.21 15.81
N LEU A 13 -23.27 -0.47 16.13
CA LEU A 13 -22.83 -0.69 17.51
C LEU A 13 -22.42 0.64 18.16
N ILE A 14 -21.70 1.50 17.45
CA ILE A 14 -21.36 2.86 17.91
C ILE A 14 -22.63 3.71 18.14
N LEU A 15 -23.61 3.63 17.24
CA LEU A 15 -24.88 4.37 17.39
C LEU A 15 -25.71 3.84 18.58
N ILE A 16 -25.73 2.52 18.78
CA ILE A 16 -26.39 1.85 19.92
C ILE A 16 -25.72 2.24 21.24
N GLU A 17 -24.38 2.30 21.29
CA GLU A 17 -23.64 2.75 22.48
C GLU A 17 -23.97 4.20 22.84
N ILE A 18 -23.98 5.10 21.85
CA ILE A 18 -24.33 6.52 22.04
C ILE A 18 -25.77 6.67 22.57
N LEU A 19 -26.71 5.85 22.06
CA LEU A 19 -28.10 5.82 22.52
C LEU A 19 -28.24 5.28 23.94
N LEU A 20 -27.53 4.20 24.29
CA LEU A 20 -27.56 3.59 25.63
C LEU A 20 -26.95 4.49 26.70
N VAL A 21 -25.89 5.22 26.37
CA VAL A 21 -25.28 6.23 27.26
C VAL A 21 -26.23 7.41 27.45
N ARG A 22 -26.89 7.89 26.38
CA ARG A 22 -27.86 8.99 26.46
C ARG A 22 -29.14 8.61 27.21
N ALA A 23 -29.52 7.33 27.18
CA ALA A 23 -30.66 6.79 27.93
C ALA A 23 -30.38 6.60 29.43
N GLY A 24 -29.13 6.72 29.88
CA GLY A 24 -28.73 6.58 31.30
C GLY A 24 -28.63 5.15 31.80
N TRP A 25 -28.62 4.15 30.90
CA TRP A 25 -28.59 2.73 31.26
C TRP A 25 -27.16 2.22 31.52
N LEU A 26 -26.14 2.99 31.15
CA LEU A 26 -24.72 2.71 31.35
C LEU A 26 -24.05 3.90 32.03
N SER A 27 -23.32 3.66 33.13
CA SER A 27 -22.50 4.72 33.72
C SER A 27 -21.31 5.03 32.81
N PHE A 28 -20.80 6.27 32.84
CA PHE A 28 -19.68 6.70 32.00
C PHE A 28 -18.45 5.77 32.12
N GLY A 29 -18.17 5.27 33.33
CA GLY A 29 -17.08 4.31 33.57
C GLY A 29 -17.30 2.94 32.93
N GLN A 30 -18.54 2.47 32.85
CA GLN A 30 -18.88 1.21 32.19
C GLN A 30 -18.83 1.32 30.66
N ALA A 31 -19.24 2.45 30.10
CA ALA A 31 -19.12 2.71 28.65
C ALA A 31 -17.65 2.77 28.21
N VAL A 32 -16.80 3.45 28.98
CA VAL A 32 -15.34 3.48 28.71
C VAL A 32 -14.74 2.08 28.84
N ALA A 33 -15.15 1.28 29.83
CA ALA A 33 -14.66 -0.08 29.98
C ALA A 33 -15.04 -0.99 28.80
N VAL A 34 -16.28 -0.87 28.27
CA VAL A 34 -16.71 -1.63 27.08
C VAL A 34 -15.89 -1.23 25.86
N VAL A 35 -15.69 0.07 25.61
CA VAL A 35 -14.87 0.56 24.49
C VAL A 35 -13.45 0.04 24.58
N VAL A 36 -12.81 0.12 25.75
CA VAL A 36 -11.43 -0.35 25.96
C VAL A 36 -11.31 -1.87 25.80
N ILE A 37 -12.30 -2.65 26.26
CA ILE A 37 -12.30 -4.11 26.09
C ILE A 37 -12.50 -4.47 24.61
N VAL A 38 -13.41 -3.79 23.91
CA VAL A 38 -13.68 -4.01 22.49
C VAL A 38 -12.47 -3.61 21.63
N GLU A 39 -11.90 -2.41 21.84
CA GLU A 39 -10.67 -1.98 21.17
C GLU A 39 -9.50 -2.90 21.48
N GLY A 40 -9.33 -3.31 22.74
CA GLY A 40 -8.29 -4.24 23.16
C GLY A 40 -8.42 -5.60 22.49
N ALA A 41 -9.62 -6.16 22.43
CA ALA A 41 -9.90 -7.42 21.75
C ALA A 41 -9.69 -7.32 20.24
N LEU A 42 -10.13 -6.22 19.60
CA LEU A 42 -9.89 -5.96 18.19
C LEU A 42 -8.40 -5.82 17.88
N THR A 43 -7.66 -5.11 18.73
CA THR A 43 -6.20 -4.92 18.59
C THR A 43 -5.46 -6.24 18.76
N LEU A 44 -5.88 -7.08 19.72
CA LEU A 44 -5.30 -8.40 19.94
C LEU A 44 -5.55 -9.35 18.76
N VAL A 45 -6.79 -9.41 18.25
CA VAL A 45 -7.14 -10.23 17.08
C VAL A 45 -6.38 -9.74 15.84
N ALA A 46 -6.32 -8.43 15.61
CA ALA A 46 -5.54 -7.85 14.52
C ALA A 46 -4.04 -8.16 14.65
N GLY A 47 -3.48 -8.07 15.87
CA GLY A 47 -2.08 -8.41 16.15
C GLY A 47 -1.77 -9.90 15.93
N LEU A 48 -2.65 -10.81 16.38
CA LEU A 48 -2.50 -12.25 16.17
C LEU A 48 -2.63 -12.64 14.69
N GLN A 49 -3.56 -12.01 13.96
CA GLN A 49 -3.71 -12.16 12.52
C GLN A 49 -2.46 -11.64 11.79
N ALA A 50 -1.91 -10.50 12.20
CA ALA A 50 -0.67 -9.94 11.64
C ALA A 50 0.54 -10.85 11.92
N ILE A 51 0.68 -11.39 13.13
CA ILE A 51 1.77 -12.34 13.46
C ILE A 51 1.63 -13.63 12.64
N ARG A 52 0.42 -14.15 12.47
CA ARG A 52 0.16 -15.32 11.62
C ARG A 52 0.42 -15.02 10.15
N ALA A 53 0.04 -13.85 9.66
CA ALA A 53 0.33 -13.40 8.30
C ALA A 53 1.84 -13.26 8.07
N VAL A 54 2.60 -12.71 9.04
CA VAL A 54 4.06 -12.61 8.97
C VAL A 54 4.74 -13.98 9.03
N ARG A 55 4.24 -14.92 9.85
CA ARG A 55 4.78 -16.29 9.89
C ARG A 55 4.46 -17.08 8.63
N ARG A 56 3.25 -16.91 8.08
CA ARG A 56 2.81 -17.52 6.82
C ARG A 56 3.56 -16.92 5.62
N PHE A 57 3.85 -15.61 5.65
CA PHE A 57 4.72 -14.89 4.71
C PHE A 57 6.13 -15.49 4.64
N ARG A 58 6.74 -15.86 5.77
CA ARG A 58 8.06 -16.52 5.77
C ARG A 58 8.04 -17.94 5.20
N HIS A 59 6.88 -18.61 5.25
CA HIS A 59 6.71 -19.97 4.76
C HIS A 59 6.22 -20.04 3.30
N GLN A 60 5.47 -19.04 2.83
CA GLN A 60 4.92 -18.96 1.46
C GLN A 60 5.85 -18.25 0.47
N GLN A 61 6.92 -17.60 0.93
CA GLN A 61 7.99 -17.06 0.08
C GLN A 61 8.65 -18.17 -0.78
N SER A 62 8.57 -19.44 -0.37
CA SER A 62 9.04 -20.59 -1.15
C SER A 62 8.09 -21.02 -2.28
N GLN A 63 6.95 -20.34 -2.48
CA GLN A 63 5.93 -20.68 -3.51
C GLN A 63 5.62 -19.52 -4.48
N GLY A 64 6.44 -18.46 -4.52
CA GLY A 64 6.38 -17.45 -5.58
C GLY A 64 5.23 -16.43 -5.50
N GLN A 65 4.43 -16.41 -4.42
CA GLN A 65 3.41 -15.36 -4.23
C GLN A 65 3.98 -14.11 -3.58
N SER A 66 3.59 -12.93 -4.07
CA SER A 66 4.05 -11.67 -3.50
C SER A 66 3.49 -11.53 -2.08
N GLY A 67 4.32 -11.13 -1.11
CA GLY A 67 3.90 -11.06 0.29
C GLY A 67 2.78 -10.06 0.61
N VAL A 68 2.37 -9.30 -0.40
CA VAL A 68 1.32 -8.27 -0.31
C VAL A 68 -0.01 -8.78 -0.84
N GLU A 69 -0.01 -9.69 -1.81
CA GLU A 69 -1.20 -10.48 -2.14
C GLU A 69 -1.62 -11.33 -0.95
N ALA A 70 -0.67 -11.97 -0.25
CA ALA A 70 -0.98 -12.75 0.96
C ALA A 70 -1.56 -11.90 2.11
N PHE A 71 -1.14 -10.64 2.24
CA PHE A 71 -1.69 -9.69 3.22
C PHE A 71 -3.04 -9.13 2.77
N GLU A 72 -3.21 -8.83 1.48
CA GLU A 72 -4.50 -8.45 0.87
C GLU A 72 -5.53 -9.56 1.09
N ASP A 73 -5.17 -10.82 0.84
CA ASP A 73 -6.02 -11.99 1.08
C ASP A 73 -6.44 -12.11 2.53
N ALA A 74 -5.51 -11.92 3.48
CA ALA A 74 -5.84 -11.93 4.91
C ALA A 74 -6.81 -10.80 5.30
N LEU A 75 -6.63 -9.61 4.73
CA LEU A 75 -7.52 -8.47 4.95
C LEU A 75 -8.89 -8.65 4.30
N THR A 76 -8.99 -9.37 3.18
CA THR A 76 -10.29 -9.61 2.51
C THR A 76 -11.28 -10.37 3.37
N VAL A 77 -10.80 -11.12 4.37
CA VAL A 77 -11.63 -11.78 5.38
C VAL A 77 -12.39 -10.77 6.25
N MET A 78 -11.80 -9.59 6.49
CA MET A 78 -12.34 -8.55 7.37
C MET A 78 -12.96 -7.37 6.60
N MET A 79 -12.53 -7.10 5.36
CA MET A 79 -12.96 -5.94 4.59
C MET A 79 -13.11 -6.23 3.10
N PRO A 80 -13.83 -5.40 2.32
CA PRO A 80 -13.92 -5.58 0.87
C PRO A 80 -12.54 -5.54 0.21
N GLN A 81 -12.34 -6.33 -0.85
CA GLN A 81 -11.06 -6.47 -1.55
C GLN A 81 -10.40 -5.14 -1.93
N ARG A 82 -11.19 -4.14 -2.36
CA ARG A 82 -10.67 -2.80 -2.69
C ARG A 82 -10.08 -2.09 -1.47
N LEU A 83 -10.73 -2.22 -0.29
CA LEU A 83 -10.24 -1.60 0.94
C LEU A 83 -9.03 -2.35 1.47
N ALA A 84 -9.04 -3.69 1.40
CA ALA A 84 -7.90 -4.54 1.74
C ALA A 84 -6.66 -4.14 0.95
N ARG A 85 -6.81 -3.94 -0.36
CA ARG A 85 -5.74 -3.48 -1.24
C ARG A 85 -5.23 -2.10 -0.85
N LEU A 86 -6.12 -1.14 -0.58
CA LEU A 86 -5.72 0.22 -0.16
C LEU A 86 -4.93 0.19 1.14
N VAL A 87 -5.41 -0.57 2.14
CA VAL A 87 -4.73 -0.70 3.44
C VAL A 87 -3.38 -1.41 3.28
N ALA A 88 -3.31 -2.45 2.46
CA ALA A 88 -2.07 -3.16 2.16
C ALA A 88 -1.04 -2.26 1.48
N LEU A 89 -1.47 -1.47 0.49
CA LEU A 89 -0.64 -0.49 -0.20
C LEU A 89 -0.12 0.57 0.78
N GLU A 90 -1.01 1.11 1.60
CA GLU A 90 -0.66 2.15 2.57
C GLU A 90 0.38 1.63 3.57
N LEU A 91 0.15 0.46 4.18
CA LEU A 91 1.11 -0.12 5.12
C LEU A 91 2.46 -0.42 4.47
N ARG A 92 2.44 -0.98 3.26
CA ARG A 92 3.66 -1.27 2.49
C ARG A 92 4.43 0.02 2.17
N LEU A 93 3.72 1.09 1.85
CA LEU A 93 4.30 2.41 1.58
C LEU A 93 5.03 2.94 2.80
N TRP A 94 4.40 2.93 3.98
CA TRP A 94 5.02 3.37 5.22
C TRP A 94 6.26 2.55 5.58
N LEU A 95 6.23 1.23 5.36
CA LEU A 95 7.38 0.35 5.58
C LEU A 95 8.54 0.65 4.61
N CYS A 96 8.24 0.86 3.32
CA CYS A 96 9.23 1.23 2.32
C CYS A 96 9.85 2.61 2.63
N LEU A 97 9.00 3.59 2.95
CA LEU A 97 9.43 4.93 3.33
C LEU A 97 10.33 4.89 4.57
N GLY A 98 9.92 4.17 5.62
CA GLY A 98 10.73 4.00 6.83
C GLY A 98 12.06 3.29 6.56
N ARG A 99 12.08 2.24 5.74
CA ARG A 99 13.32 1.55 5.33
C ARG A 99 14.27 2.46 4.57
N TRP A 100 13.74 3.28 3.66
CA TRP A 100 14.52 4.23 2.88
C TRP A 100 15.10 5.34 3.77
N LEU A 101 14.26 5.97 4.59
CA LEU A 101 14.65 7.07 5.46
C LEU A 101 15.66 6.64 6.53
N LEU A 102 15.48 5.45 7.10
CA LEU A 102 16.41 4.85 8.06
C LEU A 102 17.64 4.20 7.39
N ARG A 103 17.79 4.32 6.07
CA ARG A 103 18.90 3.71 5.28
C ARG A 103 19.09 2.22 5.55
N ARG A 104 18.00 1.50 5.84
CA ARG A 104 17.99 0.06 6.13
C ARG A 104 17.96 -0.83 4.88
N TYR A 105 18.02 -0.21 3.70
CA TYR A 105 18.18 -0.91 2.44
C TYR A 105 19.63 -0.76 1.96
N ARG A 106 20.29 -1.90 1.73
CA ARG A 106 21.61 -1.97 1.11
C ARG A 106 21.46 -2.82 -0.15
N PRO A 107 21.74 -2.26 -1.34
CA PRO A 107 21.66 -3.03 -2.58
C PRO A 107 22.69 -4.15 -2.56
N ASP A 108 22.28 -5.32 -3.00
CA ASP A 108 23.14 -6.49 -3.22
C ASP A 108 23.60 -6.56 -4.69
N GLU A 109 24.60 -7.38 -5.02
CA GLU A 109 25.08 -7.56 -6.40
C GLU A 109 24.00 -8.14 -7.32
N ARG A 110 23.04 -8.86 -6.75
CA ARG A 110 21.88 -9.45 -7.45
C ARG A 110 20.68 -8.50 -7.55
N ASP A 111 20.81 -7.27 -7.04
CA ASP A 111 19.77 -6.25 -7.08
C ASP A 111 19.96 -5.29 -8.27
N TYR A 112 18.96 -5.24 -9.14
CA TYR A 112 18.92 -4.40 -10.33
C TYR A 112 17.91 -3.27 -10.16
N SER A 113 18.44 -2.05 -10.06
CA SER A 113 17.63 -0.85 -9.91
C SER A 113 16.90 -0.48 -11.21
N TYR A 114 15.81 0.26 -11.05
CA TYR A 114 15.12 0.92 -12.16
C TYR A 114 16.08 1.87 -12.87
N ARG A 115 16.20 1.75 -14.19
CA ARG A 115 17.06 2.65 -14.99
C ARG A 115 16.62 4.09 -14.73
N LYS A 116 17.61 4.99 -14.57
CA LYS A 116 17.56 6.36 -13.96
C LYS A 116 16.48 7.36 -14.40
N ARG A 117 15.50 7.00 -15.25
CA ARG A 117 14.45 7.89 -15.79
C ARG A 117 13.03 7.48 -15.40
N SER A 118 12.81 7.03 -14.16
CA SER A 118 11.42 6.84 -13.70
C SER A 118 10.67 8.18 -13.66
N ILE A 119 9.47 8.21 -14.23
CA ILE A 119 8.58 9.38 -14.18
C ILE A 119 8.25 9.79 -12.73
N VAL A 120 8.27 8.84 -11.79
CA VAL A 120 8.01 9.07 -10.37
C VAL A 120 9.05 10.01 -9.77
N SER A 121 10.32 9.90 -10.18
CA SER A 121 11.38 10.83 -9.73
C SER A 121 11.08 12.27 -10.16
N ALA A 122 10.59 12.46 -11.39
CA ALA A 122 10.20 13.78 -11.88
C ALA A 122 8.95 14.32 -11.16
N LEU A 123 7.98 13.44 -10.86
CA LEU A 123 6.78 13.80 -10.09
C LEU A 123 7.12 14.25 -8.67
N VAL A 124 8.07 13.60 -7.98
CA VAL A 124 8.54 14.04 -6.66
C VAL A 124 9.10 15.46 -6.72
N ILE A 125 9.96 15.75 -7.69
CA ILE A 125 10.55 17.08 -7.86
C ILE A 125 9.45 18.11 -8.14
N LEU A 126 8.55 17.81 -9.07
CA LEU A 126 7.43 18.68 -9.41
C LEU A 126 6.60 19.02 -8.17
N VAL A 127 6.18 18.00 -7.41
CA VAL A 127 5.33 18.18 -6.23
C VAL A 127 6.02 18.98 -5.13
N ILE A 128 7.32 18.74 -4.89
CA ILE A 128 8.08 19.53 -3.90
C ILE A 128 8.13 21.01 -4.29
N LEU A 129 8.21 21.32 -5.60
CA LEU A 129 8.25 22.69 -6.09
C LEU A 129 6.86 23.35 -6.15
N THR A 130 5.82 22.61 -6.53
CA THR A 130 4.48 23.16 -6.74
C THR A 130 3.62 23.20 -5.48
N ALA A 131 3.79 22.24 -4.57
CA ALA A 131 2.93 22.13 -3.39
C ALA A 131 2.96 23.37 -2.45
N PRO A 132 4.10 24.05 -2.21
CA PRO A 132 4.10 25.28 -1.41
C PRO A 132 3.28 26.40 -2.05
N VAL A 133 3.34 26.53 -3.38
CA VAL A 133 2.54 27.51 -4.14
C VAL A 133 1.06 27.16 -4.04
N GLU A 134 0.72 25.88 -4.18
CA GLU A 134 -0.65 25.39 -4.04
C GLU A 134 -1.21 25.67 -2.65
N ILE A 135 -0.45 25.39 -1.58
CA ILE A 135 -0.83 25.70 -0.21
C ILE A 135 -1.09 27.21 -0.04
N LEU A 136 -0.20 28.07 -0.55
CA LEU A 136 -0.35 29.52 -0.48
C LEU A 136 -1.62 30.00 -1.20
N ILE A 137 -1.90 29.46 -2.39
CA ILE A 137 -3.11 29.78 -3.15
C ILE A 137 -4.35 29.36 -2.38
N LEU A 138 -4.39 28.13 -1.85
CA LEU A 138 -5.54 27.62 -1.09
C LEU A 138 -5.78 28.45 0.18
N GLU A 139 -4.72 28.89 0.86
CA GLU A 139 -4.79 29.74 2.05
C GLU A 139 -5.39 31.12 1.76
N LEU A 140 -5.14 31.67 0.57
CA LEU A 140 -5.68 32.96 0.12
C LEU A 140 -7.11 32.85 -0.41
N LEU A 141 -7.41 31.79 -1.17
CA LEU A 141 -8.68 31.63 -1.89
C LEU A 141 -9.81 31.15 -0.99
N ILE A 142 -9.48 30.39 0.07
CA ILE A 142 -10.48 29.71 0.90
C ILE A 142 -10.73 30.50 2.19
N PRO A 143 -11.97 30.98 2.42
CA PRO A 143 -12.27 31.78 3.61
C PRO A 143 -12.51 30.90 4.85
N TRP A 144 -12.86 29.62 4.69
CA TRP A 144 -13.22 28.75 5.80
C TRP A 144 -11.98 28.09 6.43
N ALA A 145 -11.71 28.44 7.69
CA ALA A 145 -10.56 27.93 8.45
C ALA A 145 -10.50 26.40 8.49
N TRP A 146 -11.62 25.72 8.74
CA TRP A 146 -11.65 24.25 8.79
C TRP A 146 -11.27 23.61 7.45
N LEU A 147 -11.67 24.22 6.32
CA LEU A 147 -11.38 23.70 4.99
C LEU A 147 -9.89 23.89 4.64
N ARG A 148 -9.28 25.01 5.04
CA ARG A 148 -7.83 25.23 4.92
C ARG A 148 -7.03 24.14 5.63
N TRP A 149 -7.40 23.81 6.87
CA TRP A 149 -6.75 22.73 7.63
C TRP A 149 -6.89 21.37 6.96
N VAL A 150 -8.09 21.03 6.46
CA VAL A 150 -8.33 19.76 5.75
C VAL A 150 -7.48 19.67 4.48
N LEU A 151 -7.42 20.75 3.69
CA LEU A 151 -6.66 20.76 2.45
C LEU A 151 -5.15 20.74 2.71
N LEU A 152 -4.68 21.47 3.71
CA LEU A 152 -3.28 21.41 4.13
C LEU A 152 -2.89 19.98 4.53
N ALA A 153 -3.72 19.32 5.35
CA ALA A 153 -3.48 17.93 5.75
C ALA A 153 -3.47 16.99 4.53
N LEU A 154 -4.38 17.19 3.57
CA LEU A 154 -4.44 16.40 2.35
C LEU A 154 -3.22 16.62 1.45
N THR A 155 -2.75 17.86 1.30
CA THR A 155 -1.54 18.18 0.54
C THR A 155 -0.31 17.55 1.19
N ILE A 156 -0.15 17.68 2.51
CA ILE A 156 0.96 17.05 3.24
C ILE A 156 0.91 15.53 3.07
N TYR A 157 -0.27 14.92 3.24
CA TYR A 157 -0.45 13.49 3.05
C TYR A 157 -0.07 13.06 1.62
N GLY A 158 -0.53 13.79 0.60
CA GLY A 158 -0.19 13.52 -0.80
C GLY A 158 1.32 13.62 -1.10
N ILE A 159 2.01 14.63 -0.54
CA ILE A 159 3.47 14.76 -0.65
C ILE A 159 4.16 13.53 -0.04
N VAL A 160 3.77 13.14 1.18
CA VAL A 160 4.35 11.98 1.85
C VAL A 160 4.09 10.71 1.05
N TRP A 161 2.91 10.56 0.46
CA TRP A 161 2.55 9.42 -0.37
C TRP A 161 3.44 9.32 -1.62
N ILE A 162 3.67 10.44 -2.30
CA ILE A 162 4.54 10.49 -3.50
C ILE A 162 6.00 10.21 -3.15
N ILE A 163 6.49 10.72 -2.02
CA ILE A 163 7.84 10.38 -1.51
C ILE A 163 7.90 8.90 -1.14
N GLY A 164 6.87 8.34 -0.52
CA GLY A 164 6.76 6.91 -0.19
C GLY A 164 6.76 6.03 -1.44
N LEU A 165 6.10 6.47 -2.51
CA LEU A 165 6.13 5.80 -3.80
C LEU A 165 7.54 5.78 -4.38
N TYR A 166 8.26 6.90 -4.35
CA TYR A 166 9.66 6.96 -4.75
C TYR A 166 10.56 6.06 -3.88
N ALA A 167 10.41 6.12 -2.56
CA ALA A 167 11.13 5.26 -1.63
C ALA A 167 10.93 3.77 -1.94
N SER A 168 9.73 3.39 -2.38
CA SER A 168 9.46 2.01 -2.79
C SER A 168 10.24 1.58 -4.02
N LEU A 169 10.42 2.45 -5.01
CA LEU A 169 11.23 2.18 -6.19
C LEU A 169 12.71 2.02 -5.81
N VAL A 170 13.18 2.70 -4.76
CA VAL A 170 14.56 2.56 -4.29
C VAL A 170 14.76 1.27 -3.50
N VAL A 171 13.83 0.93 -2.60
CA VAL A 171 13.96 -0.17 -1.62
C VAL A 171 13.54 -1.54 -2.19
N LEU A 172 12.75 -1.55 -3.26
CA LEU A 172 12.26 -2.77 -3.92
C LEU A 172 12.83 -2.89 -5.33
N PRO A 173 14.13 -3.17 -5.49
CA PRO A 173 14.74 -3.38 -6.81
C PRO A 173 14.18 -4.67 -7.45
N HIS A 174 14.49 -4.85 -8.73
CA HIS A 174 14.45 -6.18 -9.32
C HIS A 174 15.53 -7.04 -8.67
N ARG A 175 15.25 -8.29 -8.37
CA ARG A 175 16.20 -9.16 -7.66
C ARG A 175 16.30 -10.51 -8.34
N VAL A 176 17.52 -10.94 -8.61
CA VAL A 176 17.82 -12.30 -9.05
C VAL A 176 18.03 -13.16 -7.79
N THR A 177 17.25 -14.21 -7.65
CA THR A 177 17.39 -15.21 -6.57
C THR A 177 17.88 -16.53 -7.16
N ASP A 178 18.20 -17.51 -6.32
CA ASP A 178 18.68 -18.81 -6.81
C ASP A 178 17.59 -19.59 -7.57
N ASP A 179 16.32 -19.39 -7.22
CA ASP A 179 15.17 -20.12 -7.78
C ASP A 179 14.45 -19.37 -8.92
N GLY A 180 14.74 -18.07 -9.10
CA GLY A 180 14.03 -17.24 -10.08
C GLY A 180 14.30 -15.75 -9.98
N LEU A 181 13.51 -14.98 -10.72
CA LEU A 181 13.62 -13.52 -10.86
C LEU A 181 12.42 -12.82 -10.23
N TRP A 182 12.69 -11.88 -9.32
CA TRP A 182 11.70 -10.91 -8.85
C TRP A 182 11.72 -9.67 -9.75
N ILE A 183 10.65 -9.49 -10.50
CA ILE A 183 10.37 -8.29 -11.26
C ILE A 183 9.42 -7.41 -10.46
N ARG A 184 9.80 -6.16 -10.21
CA ARG A 184 9.00 -5.25 -9.36
C ARG A 184 8.85 -3.92 -10.07
N TYR A 185 7.81 -3.16 -9.74
CA TYR A 185 7.71 -1.72 -10.00
C TYR A 185 7.21 -1.02 -8.74
N GLY A 186 8.12 -0.84 -7.78
CA GLY A 186 7.83 -0.21 -6.49
C GLY A 186 6.70 -0.91 -5.74
N LEU A 187 5.75 -0.12 -5.24
CA LEU A 187 4.51 -0.60 -4.60
C LEU A 187 3.46 -1.10 -5.59
N LEU A 188 3.58 -0.74 -6.87
CA LEU A 188 2.48 -0.86 -7.83
C LEU A 188 2.37 -2.24 -8.43
N ASN A 189 3.50 -2.91 -8.72
CA ASN A 189 3.52 -4.24 -9.30
C ASN A 189 4.67 -5.07 -8.76
N GLU A 190 4.44 -6.37 -8.60
CA GLU A 190 5.44 -7.35 -8.21
C GLU A 190 5.09 -8.69 -8.86
N ALA A 191 6.09 -9.35 -9.44
CA ALA A 191 5.95 -10.63 -10.09
C ALA A 191 7.21 -11.46 -9.83
N PHE A 192 7.02 -12.76 -9.59
CA PHE A 192 8.10 -13.72 -9.49
C PHE A 192 8.06 -14.65 -10.70
N ILE A 193 9.20 -14.86 -11.34
CA ILE A 193 9.36 -15.75 -12.49
C ILE A 193 10.36 -16.83 -12.10
N PRO A 194 9.90 -18.07 -11.83
CA PRO A 194 10.79 -19.21 -11.58
C PRO A 194 11.67 -19.49 -12.81
N PHE A 195 12.92 -19.88 -12.61
CA PHE A 195 13.80 -20.21 -13.74
C PHE A 195 13.31 -21.42 -14.54
N ALA A 196 12.61 -22.35 -13.89
CA ALA A 196 12.01 -23.52 -14.54
C ALA A 196 10.98 -23.14 -15.62
N ASP A 197 10.36 -21.96 -15.52
CA ASP A 197 9.35 -21.48 -16.46
C ASP A 197 9.96 -20.66 -17.62
N ILE A 198 11.28 -20.43 -17.60
CA ILE A 198 11.98 -19.64 -18.61
C ILE A 198 12.51 -20.55 -19.73
N ALA A 199 11.83 -20.52 -20.88
CA ALA A 199 12.27 -21.26 -22.05
C ALA A 199 13.50 -20.65 -22.76
N GLY A 200 13.72 -19.35 -22.63
CA GLY A 200 14.83 -18.65 -23.27
C GLY A 200 14.88 -17.16 -22.95
N ILE A 201 16.03 -16.53 -23.24
CA ILE A 201 16.28 -15.11 -23.03
C ILE A 201 16.71 -14.50 -24.36
N GLU A 202 16.04 -13.45 -24.79
CA GLU A 202 16.36 -12.73 -26.02
C GLU A 202 16.51 -11.23 -25.73
N HIS A 203 17.55 -10.62 -26.28
CA HIS A 203 17.75 -9.19 -26.24
C HIS A 203 17.26 -8.57 -27.56
N ALA A 204 16.05 -8.03 -27.55
CA ALA A 204 15.46 -7.35 -28.70
C ALA A 204 14.97 -5.94 -28.33
N PRO A 205 15.18 -4.93 -29.19
CA PRO A 205 14.58 -3.61 -29.01
C PRO A 205 13.08 -3.70 -29.24
N ARG A 206 12.28 -3.87 -28.18
CA ARG A 206 10.82 -3.78 -28.26
C ARG A 206 10.33 -2.40 -27.88
N LYS A 207 9.50 -1.78 -28.73
CA LYS A 207 8.69 -0.62 -28.37
C LYS A 207 7.34 -1.12 -27.87
N VAL A 208 6.94 -0.66 -26.69
CA VAL A 208 5.57 -0.86 -26.20
C VAL A 208 4.66 0.08 -27.00
N ALA A 209 3.65 -0.47 -27.68
CA ALA A 209 2.81 0.27 -28.63
C ALA A 209 2.11 1.49 -28.01
N GLU A 210 1.65 1.37 -26.77
CA GLU A 210 1.09 2.45 -25.96
C GLU A 210 1.47 2.22 -24.49
N GLY A 211 2.56 2.85 -24.01
CA GLY A 211 3.13 2.50 -22.70
C GLY A 211 3.45 3.69 -21.82
N ARG A 212 2.71 3.83 -20.72
CA ARG A 212 3.23 4.48 -19.49
C ARG A 212 3.97 3.41 -18.67
N ASP A 213 4.87 3.83 -17.77
CA ASP A 213 5.56 2.92 -16.85
C ASP A 213 4.63 1.93 -16.12
N GLY A 214 5.14 0.73 -15.82
CA GLY A 214 4.47 -0.29 -14.99
C GLY A 214 4.08 -1.56 -15.74
N LEU A 215 3.52 -2.55 -15.04
CA LEU A 215 3.21 -3.87 -15.61
C LEU A 215 1.95 -3.81 -16.48
N ARG A 216 2.04 -4.34 -17.69
CA ARG A 216 0.96 -4.35 -18.69
C ARG A 216 0.82 -5.73 -19.29
N VAL A 217 -0.31 -6.38 -19.06
CA VAL A 217 -0.66 -7.63 -19.72
C VAL A 217 -1.43 -7.28 -20.99
N VAL A 218 -0.90 -7.67 -22.14
CA VAL A 218 -1.54 -7.54 -23.45
C VAL A 218 -2.13 -8.90 -23.79
N GLU A 219 -3.41 -9.07 -23.48
CA GLU A 219 -4.11 -10.35 -23.63
C GLU A 219 -4.06 -10.89 -25.06
N GLY A 220 -4.12 -10.01 -26.07
CA GLY A 220 -4.05 -10.37 -27.49
C GLY A 220 -2.70 -10.94 -27.94
N GLU A 221 -1.61 -10.60 -27.24
CA GLU A 221 -0.26 -11.08 -27.55
C GLU A 221 0.22 -12.17 -26.58
N ARG A 222 -0.55 -12.48 -25.54
CA ARG A 222 -0.10 -13.28 -24.38
C ARG A 222 1.24 -12.79 -23.83
N ALA A 223 1.44 -11.47 -23.85
CA ALA A 223 2.67 -10.84 -23.44
C ALA A 223 2.44 -9.93 -22.22
N ALA A 224 3.39 -9.91 -21.30
CA ALA A 224 3.45 -8.92 -20.23
C ALA A 224 4.65 -8.00 -20.47
N TYR A 225 4.40 -6.70 -20.50
CA TYR A 225 5.42 -5.67 -20.65
C TYR A 225 5.61 -4.94 -19.32
N LEU A 226 6.87 -4.69 -18.93
CA LEU A 226 7.20 -3.77 -17.84
C LEU A 226 8.06 -2.63 -18.39
N PRO A 227 7.45 -1.64 -19.09
CA PRO A 227 8.15 -0.40 -19.40
C PRO A 227 8.61 0.29 -18.11
N VAL A 228 9.89 0.69 -18.11
CA VAL A 228 10.53 1.46 -17.05
C VAL A 228 11.33 2.59 -17.71
N GLY A 229 10.73 3.77 -17.83
CA GLY A 229 11.35 4.99 -18.37
C GLY A 229 10.78 5.43 -19.71
#